data_AF-A0A0P8DBZ3-F1
#
_entry.id   AF-A0A0P8DBZ3-F1
#
_cell.length_a   1.000
_cell.length_b   1.000
_cell.length_c   1.000
_cell.angle_alpha   90.00
_cell.angle_beta   90.00
_cell.angle_gamma   90.00
#
_symmetry.space_group_name_H-M   'P 1'
#
loop_
_entity.id
_entity.type
_entity.pdbx_description
1 polymer ?
#
loop_
_entity_poly.entity_id
_entity_poly.type
_entity_poly.pdbx_seq_one_letter_code
_entity_poly.pdbx_strand_id
1 'polypeptide(L)'
;MIILDTNVLSEMMRPVPNLQVVRWLEREPLVSLATTSISIAEICYGILRLPDGRRKVGLQDRFEEFGQGFMPEPTPTPYSMLPTLKKKDEAEAAVEMAELVLAFVVQLLPNDVSTLE
;
A
#
# COMPACT_ATOMS: atom_id res chain seq x y z
N MET A 1 -3.36 7.93 17.01
CA MET A 1 -2.86 6.99 15.99
C MET A 1 -4.01 6.10 15.58
N ILE A 2 -4.41 6.16 14.31
CA ILE A 2 -5.48 5.36 13.72
C ILE A 2 -4.82 4.40 12.72
N ILE A 3 -5.13 3.12 12.83
CA ILE A 3 -4.66 2.09 11.90
C ILE A 3 -5.78 1.86 10.88
N LEU A 4 -5.52 2.24 9.63
CA LEU A 4 -6.42 2.03 8.50
C LEU A 4 -6.39 0.56 8.10
N ASP A 5 -7.57 -0.04 8.07
CA ASP A 5 -7.76 -1.40 7.59
C ASP A 5 -7.80 -1.46 6.05
N THR A 6 -7.80 -2.67 5.54
CA THR A 6 -7.83 -2.96 4.10
C THR A 6 -9.09 -2.41 3.43
N ASN A 7 -10.22 -2.33 4.14
CA ASN A 7 -11.47 -1.82 3.57
C ASN A 7 -11.39 -0.31 3.33
N VAL A 8 -10.87 0.46 4.29
CA VAL A 8 -10.68 1.90 4.15
C VAL A 8 -9.70 2.20 3.01
N LEU A 9 -8.56 1.49 2.95
CA LEU A 9 -7.59 1.66 1.86
C LEU A 9 -8.22 1.31 0.51
N SER A 10 -8.93 0.17 0.43
CA SER A 10 -9.59 -0.26 -0.80
C SER A 10 -10.67 0.71 -1.26
N GLU A 11 -11.37 1.36 -0.33
CA GLU A 11 -12.37 2.38 -0.64
C GLU A 11 -11.72 3.64 -1.24
N MET A 12 -10.57 4.07 -0.70
CA MET A 12 -9.79 5.19 -1.24
C MET A 12 -9.21 4.92 -2.64
N MET A 13 -9.01 3.65 -3.00
CA MET A 13 -8.58 3.22 -4.33
C MET A 13 -9.71 3.16 -5.36
N ARG A 14 -10.97 3.43 -4.99
CA ARG A 14 -12.10 3.39 -5.94
C ARG A 14 -12.13 4.63 -6.81
N PRO A 15 -12.61 4.54 -8.07
CA PRO A 15 -12.82 5.72 -8.92
C PRO A 15 -13.70 6.79 -8.29
N VAL A 16 -14.69 6.36 -7.50
CA VAL A 16 -15.59 7.24 -6.74
C VAL A 16 -15.67 6.67 -5.32
N PRO A 17 -14.87 7.18 -4.37
CA PRO A 17 -14.90 6.72 -2.98
C PRO A 17 -16.14 7.25 -2.25
N ASN A 18 -16.56 6.53 -1.21
CA ASN A 18 -17.61 6.99 -0.31
C ASN A 18 -17.18 8.29 0.39
N LEU A 19 -17.92 9.37 0.13
CA LEU A 19 -17.65 10.70 0.69
C LEU A 19 -17.62 10.73 2.23
N GLN A 20 -18.32 9.82 2.91
CA GLN A 20 -18.26 9.74 4.38
C GLN A 20 -16.88 9.29 4.87
N VAL A 21 -16.25 8.34 4.17
CA VAL A 21 -14.90 7.85 4.50
C VAL A 21 -13.87 8.93 4.21
N VAL A 22 -13.98 9.60 3.05
CA VAL A 22 -13.10 10.71 2.68
C VAL A 22 -13.16 11.83 3.72
N ARG A 23 -14.36 12.31 4.06
CA ARG A 23 -14.55 13.38 5.06
C ARG A 23 -14.11 12.99 6.46
N TRP A 24 -14.13 11.70 6.78
CA TRP A 24 -13.60 11.21 8.05
C TRP A 24 -12.07 11.27 8.06
N LEU A 25 -11.41 10.80 7.00
CA LEU A 25 -9.95 10.87 6.86
C LEU A 25 -9.42 12.31 6.82
N GLU A 26 -10.12 13.23 6.14
CA GLU A 26 -9.74 14.65 6.06
C GLU A 26 -9.68 15.37 7.42
N ARG A 27 -10.33 14.81 8.46
CA ARG A 27 -10.31 15.38 9.81
C ARG A 27 -9.09 14.95 10.62
N GLU A 28 -8.42 13.90 10.19
CA GLU A 28 -7.30 13.31 10.90
C GLU A 28 -5.98 13.83 10.32
N PRO A 29 -5.02 14.28 11.16
CA PRO A 29 -3.68 14.62 10.66
C PRO A 29 -3.02 13.42 9.99
N LEU A 30 -2.39 13.60 8.82
CA LEU A 30 -1.72 12.50 8.10
C LEU A 30 -0.71 11.74 8.97
N VAL A 31 0.04 12.45 9.81
CA VAL A 31 1.02 11.87 10.76
C VAL A 31 0.39 10.96 11.83
N SER A 32 -0.93 11.00 11.98
CA SER A 32 -1.68 10.18 12.92
C SER A 32 -2.31 8.94 12.28
N LEU A 33 -2.21 8.82 10.95
CA LEU A 33 -2.71 7.70 10.18
C LEU A 33 -1.57 6.72 9.88
N ALA A 34 -1.84 5.44 10.05
CA ALA A 34 -0.94 4.36 9.67
C ALA A 34 -1.73 3.23 9.03
N THR A 35 -1.05 2.32 8.34
CA THR A 35 -1.62 1.02 7.99
C THR A 35 -0.62 -0.09 8.31
N THR A 36 -1.02 -1.33 8.09
CA THR A 36 -0.20 -2.50 8.39
C THR A 36 0.34 -3.11 7.11
N SER A 37 1.50 -3.77 7.20
CA SER A 37 2.01 -4.63 6.13
C SER A 37 1.00 -5.75 5.78
N ILE A 38 0.20 -6.21 6.75
CA ILE A 38 -0.87 -7.18 6.52
C ILE A 38 -1.94 -6.61 5.59
N SER A 39 -2.39 -5.37 5.81
CA SER A 39 -3.38 -4.73 4.94
C SER A 39 -2.86 -4.52 3.51
N ILE A 40 -1.57 -4.22 3.38
CA ILE A 40 -0.89 -4.19 2.08
C ILE A 40 -0.89 -5.59 1.43
N ALA A 41 -0.56 -6.64 2.17
CA ALA A 41 -0.59 -8.02 1.68
C ALA A 41 -2.01 -8.42 1.23
N GLU A 42 -3.05 -8.06 1.98
CA GLU A 42 -4.45 -8.37 1.60
C GLU A 42 -4.85 -7.70 0.27
N ILE A 43 -4.44 -6.45 0.04
CA ILE A 43 -4.65 -5.76 -1.24
C ILE A 43 -3.89 -6.46 -2.36
N CYS A 44 -2.60 -6.73 -2.16
CA CYS A 44 -1.75 -7.43 -3.13
C CYS A 44 -2.33 -8.80 -3.50
N TYR A 45 -2.71 -9.60 -2.51
CA TYR A 45 -3.35 -10.90 -2.71
C TYR A 45 -4.66 -10.76 -3.49
N GLY A 46 -5.48 -9.77 -3.13
CA GLY A 46 -6.72 -9.43 -3.81
C GLY A 46 -6.53 -9.09 -5.29
N ILE A 47 -5.45 -8.39 -5.65
CA ILE A 47 -5.07 -8.08 -7.03
C ILE A 47 -4.55 -9.32 -7.74
N LEU A 48 -3.61 -10.05 -7.12
CA LEU A 48 -2.92 -11.18 -7.73
C LEU A 48 -3.86 -12.32 -8.10
N ARG A 49 -4.87 -12.60 -7.26
CA ARG A 49 -5.88 -13.65 -7.50
C ARG A 49 -6.89 -13.34 -8.61
N LEU A 50 -6.90 -12.11 -9.15
CA LEU A 50 -7.76 -11.78 -10.28
C LEU A 50 -7.22 -12.45 -11.56
N PRO A 51 -8.12 -12.92 -12.45
CA PRO A 51 -7.73 -13.33 -13.78
C PRO A 51 -7.00 -12.20 -14.51
N ASP A 52 -6.02 -12.55 -15.31
CA ASP A 52 -5.29 -11.56 -16.11
C ASP A 52 -6.24 -10.84 -17.07
N GLY A 53 -6.10 -9.51 -17.14
CA GLY A 53 -6.95 -8.67 -17.97
C GLY A 53 -7.14 -7.27 -17.39
N ARG A 54 -8.01 -6.48 -18.05
CA ARG A 54 -8.20 -5.06 -17.76
C ARG A 54 -8.54 -4.75 -16.30
N ARG A 55 -9.29 -5.64 -15.63
CA ARG A 55 -9.67 -5.44 -14.22
C ARG A 55 -8.46 -5.52 -13.28
N LYS A 56 -7.57 -6.50 -13.49
CA LYS A 56 -6.36 -6.68 -12.69
C LYS A 56 -5.41 -5.51 -12.87
N VAL A 57 -5.13 -5.17 -14.13
CA VAL A 57 -4.28 -4.02 -14.51
C VAL A 57 -4.84 -2.74 -13.90
N GLY A 58 -6.12 -2.41 -14.13
CA GLY A 58 -6.68 -1.17 -13.60
C GLY A 58 -6.83 -1.10 -12.08
N LEU A 59 -6.79 -2.22 -11.35
CA LEU A 59 -6.73 -2.20 -9.89
C LEU A 59 -5.28 -2.05 -9.40
N GLN A 60 -4.34 -2.67 -10.11
CA GLN A 60 -2.93 -2.52 -9.86
C GLN A 60 -2.45 -1.08 -10.07
N ASP A 61 -2.86 -0.43 -11.18
CA ASP A 61 -2.51 0.96 -11.46
C ASP A 61 -2.99 1.89 -10.34
N ARG A 62 -4.24 1.72 -9.87
CA ARG A 62 -4.78 2.51 -8.76
C ARG A 62 -4.07 2.27 -7.44
N PHE A 63 -3.57 1.05 -7.23
CA PHE A 63 -2.80 0.74 -6.03
C PHE A 63 -1.44 1.44 -6.05
N GLU A 64 -0.79 1.46 -7.22
CA GLU A 64 0.45 2.21 -7.42
C GLU A 64 0.23 3.72 -7.27
N GLU A 65 -0.80 4.28 -7.91
CA GLU A 65 -1.19 5.70 -7.77
C GLU A 65 -1.49 6.08 -6.31
N PHE A 66 -2.25 5.23 -5.60
CA PHE A 66 -2.54 5.43 -4.19
C PHE A 66 -1.25 5.49 -3.36
N GLY A 67 -0.33 4.55 -3.58
CA GLY A 67 0.96 4.51 -2.90
C GLY A 67 1.84 5.74 -3.17
N GLN A 68 1.84 6.25 -4.40
CA GLN A 68 2.58 7.46 -4.77
C GLN A 68 2.10 8.71 -4.02
N GLY A 69 0.81 8.80 -3.68
CA GLY A 69 0.25 9.93 -2.94
C GLY A 69 0.84 10.12 -1.53
N PHE A 70 1.52 9.12 -0.98
CA PHE A 70 2.18 9.18 0.33
C PHE A 70 3.68 9.49 0.25
N MET A 71 4.22 9.69 -0.96
CA MET A 71 5.66 9.88 -1.18
C MET A 71 6.01 11.36 -1.37
N PRO A 72 7.10 11.86 -0.75
CA PRO A 72 7.49 13.27 -0.83
C PRO A 72 8.05 13.69 -2.20
N GLU A 73 8.51 12.75 -3.03
CA GLU A 73 9.08 12.95 -4.38
C GLU A 73 8.69 11.73 -5.26
N PRO A 74 8.71 11.83 -6.61
CA PRO A 74 8.47 10.69 -7.51
C PRO A 74 9.55 9.62 -7.35
N THR A 75 9.35 8.80 -6.32
CA THR A 75 10.22 7.69 -5.93
C THR A 75 9.61 6.41 -6.48
N PRO A 76 10.40 5.49 -7.07
CA PRO A 76 9.89 4.18 -7.45
C PRO A 76 9.26 3.53 -6.23
N THR A 77 7.93 3.38 -6.26
CA THR A 77 7.24 2.75 -5.14
C THR A 77 7.42 1.25 -5.26
N PRO A 78 7.56 0.52 -4.13
CA PRO A 78 7.60 -0.95 -4.17
C PRO A 78 6.40 -1.54 -4.91
N TYR A 79 5.24 -0.86 -4.92
CA TYR A 79 4.00 -1.28 -5.58
C TYR A 79 4.17 -1.55 -7.08
N SER A 80 5.04 -0.81 -7.78
CA SER A 80 5.30 -1.03 -9.21
C SER A 80 6.01 -2.36 -9.49
N MET A 81 6.60 -3.00 -8.45
CA MET A 81 7.30 -4.29 -8.55
C MET A 81 6.35 -5.49 -8.48
N LEU A 82 5.07 -5.30 -8.15
CA LEU A 82 4.08 -6.38 -8.08
C LEU A 82 4.03 -7.30 -9.32
N PRO A 83 4.16 -6.83 -10.58
CA PRO A 83 4.22 -7.72 -11.75
C PRO A 83 5.47 -8.61 -11.78
N THR A 84 6.56 -8.15 -11.16
CA THR A 84 7.91 -8.71 -11.32
C THR A 84 8.30 -9.70 -10.23
N LEU A 85 7.49 -9.81 -9.16
CA LEU A 85 7.74 -10.76 -8.08
C LEU A 85 7.81 -12.20 -8.59
N LYS A 86 8.72 -12.97 -7.99
CA LYS A 86 8.93 -14.37 -8.34
C LYS A 86 7.80 -15.21 -7.76
N LYS A 87 6.79 -15.51 -8.59
CA LYS A 87 5.59 -16.24 -8.16
C LYS A 87 5.86 -17.73 -7.98
N LYS A 88 5.67 -18.26 -6.77
CA LYS A 88 5.32 -19.68 -6.57
C LYS A 88 3.81 -19.84 -6.36
N ASP A 89 3.17 -18.91 -5.65
CA ASP A 89 1.71 -18.70 -5.56
C ASP A 89 1.38 -17.22 -5.23
N GLU A 90 0.09 -16.84 -5.23
CA GLU A 90 -0.34 -15.45 -4.98
C GLU A 90 -0.15 -14.98 -3.53
N ALA A 91 -0.17 -15.89 -2.56
CA ALA A 91 -0.02 -15.54 -1.14
C ALA A 91 1.44 -15.20 -0.83
N GLU A 92 2.39 -15.99 -1.33
CA GLU A 92 3.82 -15.72 -1.18
C GLU A 92 4.20 -14.37 -1.80
N ALA A 93 3.72 -14.08 -3.02
CA ALA A 93 3.98 -12.80 -3.68
C ALA A 93 3.36 -11.61 -2.92
N ALA A 94 2.18 -11.78 -2.33
CA ALA A 94 1.56 -10.74 -1.51
C ALA A 94 2.37 -10.40 -0.25
N VAL A 95 2.92 -11.43 0.40
CA VAL A 95 3.81 -11.27 1.56
C VAL A 95 5.11 -10.60 1.16
N GLU A 96 5.74 -11.04 0.07
CA GLU A 96 6.98 -10.44 -0.45
C GLU A 96 6.80 -8.94 -0.75
N MET A 97 5.66 -8.53 -1.34
CA MET A 97 5.35 -7.11 -1.51
C MET A 97 5.26 -6.34 -0.20
N ALA A 98 4.58 -6.91 0.79
CA ALA A 98 4.40 -6.26 2.08
C ALA A 98 5.74 -6.07 2.82
N GLU A 99 6.64 -7.06 2.71
CA GLU A 99 8.00 -6.97 3.22
C GLU A 99 8.83 -5.91 2.49
N LEU A 100 8.73 -5.83 1.16
CA LEU A 100 9.39 -4.78 0.37
C LEU A 100 8.92 -3.37 0.75
N VAL A 101 7.61 -3.19 0.95
CA VAL A 101 7.03 -1.92 1.41
C VAL A 101 7.56 -1.56 2.79
N LEU A 102 7.60 -2.52 3.72
CA LEU A 102 8.14 -2.28 5.05
C LEU A 102 9.62 -1.89 5.00
N ALA A 103 10.44 -2.64 4.25
CA ALA A 103 11.85 -2.35 4.07
C ALA A 103 12.08 -0.95 3.47
N PHE A 104 11.26 -0.58 2.49
CA PHE A 104 11.31 0.74 1.87
C PHE A 104 10.95 1.86 2.86
N VAL A 105 9.85 1.73 3.62
CA VAL A 105 9.47 2.72 4.64
C VAL A 105 10.57 2.87 5.69
N VAL A 106 11.19 1.76 6.13
CA VAL A 106 12.31 1.81 7.09
C VAL A 106 13.49 2.61 6.53
N GLN A 107 13.80 2.49 5.24
CA GLN A 107 14.86 3.28 4.59
C GLN A 107 14.55 4.78 4.50
N LEU A 108 13.27 5.15 4.47
CA LEU A 108 12.83 6.55 4.44
C LEU A 108 12.82 7.22 5.81
N LEU A 109 12.84 6.44 6.90
CA LEU A 109 12.95 7.01 8.24
C LEU A 109 14.34 7.63 8.40
N PRO A 110 14.44 8.82 9.01
CA PRO A 110 15.74 9.42 9.31
C PRO A 110 16.57 8.41 10.12
N ASN A 111 17.80 8.15 9.67
CA ASN A 111 18.73 7.16 10.25
C ASN A 111 19.20 7.47 11.69
N ASP A 112 18.51 8.33 12.44
CA ASP A 112 18.79 8.62 13.85
C ASP A 112 18.29 7.48 14.75
N VAL A 113 18.70 6.25 14.45
CA VAL A 113 18.88 5.24 15.48
C VAL A 113 20.29 5.46 16.02
N SER A 114 20.43 6.46 16.87
CA SER A 114 21.43 6.42 17.92
C SER A 114 21.16 5.13 18.67
N THR A 115 21.93 4.08 18.39
CA THR A 115 22.04 2.94 19.29
C THR A 115 22.34 3.52 20.66
N LEU A 116 21.37 3.47 21.56
CA LEU A 116 21.60 3.64 22.98
C LEU A 116 22.56 2.51 23.38
N GLU A 117 23.86 2.81 23.38
CA GLU A 117 24.85 2.07 24.18
C GLU A 117 24.58 2.29 25.68
#